data_AF-A0A7X1J5D6-F1
#
_entry.id   AF-A0A7X1J5D6-F1
#
_cell.length_a   1.000
_cell.length_b   1.000
_cell.length_c   1.000
_cell.angle_alpha   90.00
_cell.angle_beta   90.00
_cell.angle_gamma   90.00
#
_symmetry.space_group_name_H-M   'P 1'
#
loop_
_entity.id
_entity.type
_entity.pdbx_description
1 polymer ?
#
loop_
_entity_poly.entity_id
_entity_poly.type
_entity_poly.pdbx_seq_one_letter_code
_entity_poly.pdbx_strand_id
1 'polypeptide(L)'
;MHSIAQASTATPNPSGQRSDTETFEALAVEHNLTVEEWDTTDLAEDLRDKFLALYIESRDRKTIAVPLGQDPAHRLAAVRAVLAHLEVTA
;
A
#
# COMPACT_ATOMS: atom_id res chain seq x y z
N MET A 1 17.97 -12.72 -43.26
CA MET A 1 18.55 -11.47 -42.73
C MET A 1 17.47 -10.40 -42.75
N HIS A 2 17.23 -9.78 -41.58
CA HIS A 2 16.40 -8.60 -41.25
C HIS A 2 14.87 -8.79 -41.33
N SER A 3 14.11 -8.91 -40.24
CA SER A 3 13.86 -8.02 -39.06
C SER A 3 13.43 -6.60 -39.42
N ILE A 4 12.15 -6.28 -39.15
CA ILE A 4 11.76 -5.12 -38.36
C ILE A 4 10.51 -5.47 -37.54
N ALA A 5 10.69 -5.63 -36.24
CA ALA A 5 9.61 -5.67 -35.28
C ALA A 5 8.97 -4.29 -35.18
N GLN A 6 7.64 -4.21 -35.28
CA GLN A 6 6.91 -2.99 -34.95
C GLN A 6 6.95 -2.81 -33.43
N ALA A 7 7.85 -1.94 -32.98
CA ALA A 7 7.81 -1.40 -31.62
C ALA A 7 6.57 -0.52 -31.51
N SER A 8 5.53 -1.05 -30.86
CA SER A 8 4.43 -0.22 -30.38
C SER A 8 4.97 0.63 -29.25
N THR A 9 5.38 1.86 -29.58
CA THR A 9 5.71 2.90 -28.62
C THR A 9 4.42 3.28 -27.89
N ALA A 10 4.13 2.60 -26.78
CA ALA A 10 3.14 3.07 -25.82
C ALA A 10 3.63 4.43 -25.31
N THR A 11 2.97 5.48 -25.80
CA THR A 11 3.16 6.86 -25.35
C THR A 11 2.80 6.93 -23.86
N PRO A 12 3.65 7.47 -22.96
CA PRO A 12 3.24 7.71 -21.58
C PRO A 12 2.11 8.74 -21.59
N ASN A 13 0.92 8.32 -21.17
CA ASN A 13 -0.26 9.17 -21.08
C ASN A 13 -0.05 10.20 -19.94
N PRO A 14 -0.01 11.52 -20.19
CA PRO A 14 0.21 12.52 -19.16
C PRO A 14 -1.10 12.87 -18.43
N SER A 15 -1.73 11.87 -17.82
CA SER A 15 -2.74 12.07 -16.79
C SER A 15 -2.03 11.92 -15.45
N GLY A 16 -1.52 13.01 -14.88
CA GLY A 16 -0.72 13.03 -13.65
C GLY A 16 -1.45 12.61 -12.37
N GLN A 17 -2.47 11.76 -12.47
CA GLN A 17 -3.22 11.21 -11.36
C GLN A 17 -2.70 9.81 -11.08
N ARG A 18 -1.93 9.66 -10.00
CA ARG A 18 -1.59 8.33 -9.47
C ARG A 18 -2.86 7.64 -9.00
N SER A 19 -2.98 6.36 -9.27
CA SER A 19 -4.00 5.52 -8.61
C SER A 19 -3.73 5.43 -7.11
N ASP A 20 -4.73 4.97 -6.34
CA ASP A 20 -4.56 4.76 -4.90
C ASP A 20 -3.48 3.72 -4.60
N THR A 21 -3.39 2.68 -5.43
CA THR A 21 -2.33 1.66 -5.35
C THR A 21 -0.95 2.27 -5.59
N GLU A 22 -0.75 3.04 -6.66
CA GLU A 22 0.54 3.69 -6.93
C GLU A 22 0.92 4.71 -5.85
N THR A 23 -0.08 5.41 -5.29
CA THR A 23 0.14 6.35 -4.19
C THR A 23 0.54 5.61 -2.91
N PHE A 24 -0.10 4.47 -2.64
CA PHE A 24 0.24 3.61 -1.52
C PHE A 24 1.65 3.03 -1.64
N GLU A 25 2.01 2.50 -2.81
CA GLU A 25 3.35 1.98 -3.09
C GLU A 25 4.43 3.07 -2.91
N ALA A 26 4.16 4.29 -3.41
CA ALA A 26 5.07 5.42 -3.24
C ALA A 26 5.28 5.78 -1.76
N LEU A 27 4.22 5.79 -0.95
CA LEU A 27 4.32 6.02 0.50
C LEU A 27 5.09 4.91 1.22
N ALA A 28 4.87 3.66 0.82
CA ALA A 28 5.60 2.54 1.39
C ALA A 28 7.11 2.67 1.14
N VAL A 29 7.51 3.06 -0.08
CA VAL A 29 8.92 3.33 -0.41
C VAL A 29 9.46 4.53 0.36
N GLU A 30 8.73 5.66 0.40
CA GLU A 30 9.15 6.89 1.08
C GLU A 30 9.47 6.66 2.56
N HIS A 31 8.63 5.89 3.25
CA HIS A 31 8.77 5.60 4.67
C HIS A 31 9.58 4.31 4.97
N ASN A 32 10.17 3.67 3.96
CA ASN A 32 10.89 2.40 4.07
C ASN A 32 10.04 1.29 4.74
N LEU A 33 8.76 1.24 4.40
CA LEU A 33 7.80 0.28 4.92
C LEU A 33 7.80 -0.97 4.06
N THR A 34 7.77 -2.12 4.72
CA THR A 34 7.33 -3.35 4.06
C THR A 34 5.84 -3.53 4.25
N VAL A 35 5.15 -3.93 3.18
CA VAL A 35 3.71 -4.19 3.23
C VAL A 35 3.47 -5.68 3.39
N GLU A 36 2.61 -6.05 4.34
CA GLU A 36 2.12 -7.42 4.50
C GLU A 36 0.60 -7.45 4.42
N GLU A 37 0.06 -8.42 3.69
CA GLU A 37 -1.37 -8.69 3.66
C GLU A 37 -1.70 -9.81 4.64
N TRP A 38 -2.61 -9.55 5.56
CA TRP A 38 -3.00 -10.49 6.60
C TRP A 38 -4.42 -11.01 6.36
N ASP A 39 -4.58 -12.31 6.50
CA ASP A 39 -5.91 -12.90 6.59
C ASP A 39 -6.53 -12.51 7.94
N THR A 40 -7.65 -11.82 7.90
CA THR A 40 -8.35 -11.33 9.09
C THR A 40 -9.54 -12.22 9.45
N THR A 41 -9.81 -13.29 8.72
CA THR A 41 -10.95 -14.19 8.96
C THR A 41 -10.88 -14.89 10.32
N ASP A 42 -9.68 -15.09 10.87
CA ASP A 42 -9.47 -15.66 12.21
C ASP A 42 -9.66 -14.65 13.35
N LEU A 43 -9.81 -13.35 13.05
CA LEU A 43 -10.12 -12.36 14.08
C LEU A 43 -11.54 -12.58 14.62
N ALA A 44 -11.78 -12.11 15.85
CA ALA A 44 -13.12 -12.04 16.41
C ALA A 44 -14.04 -11.23 15.47
N GLU A 45 -15.29 -11.66 15.33
CA GLU A 45 -16.25 -11.12 14.34
C GLU A 45 -16.36 -9.59 14.40
N ASP A 46 -16.37 -9.04 15.60
CA ASP A 46 -16.45 -7.60 15.88
C ASP A 46 -15.20 -6.80 15.50
N LEU A 47 -14.09 -7.49 15.22
CA LEU A 47 -12.81 -6.93 14.78
C LEU A 47 -12.52 -7.14 13.31
N ARG A 48 -13.11 -8.16 12.65
CA ARG A 48 -12.87 -8.46 11.23
C ARG A 48 -13.12 -7.25 10.34
N ASP A 49 -14.25 -6.58 10.53
CA ASP A 49 -14.65 -5.43 9.71
C ASP A 49 -14.04 -4.10 10.19
N LYS A 50 -13.37 -4.09 11.35
CA LYS A 50 -12.80 -2.89 11.96
C LYS A 50 -11.28 -2.82 11.84
N PHE A 51 -10.62 -3.94 11.56
CA PHE A 51 -9.20 -3.97 11.35
C PHE A 51 -8.88 -3.38 9.97
N LEU A 52 -8.20 -2.23 9.95
CA LEU A 52 -7.90 -1.51 8.71
C LEU A 52 -6.42 -1.48 8.35
N ALA A 53 -5.55 -1.29 9.34
CA ALA A 53 -4.10 -1.38 9.19
C ALA A 53 -3.44 -1.49 10.57
N LEU A 54 -2.24 -2.07 10.62
CA LEU A 54 -1.39 -2.12 11.81
C LEU A 54 0.05 -1.77 11.44
N TYR A 55 0.65 -0.82 12.15
CA TYR A 55 2.08 -0.55 12.08
C TYR A 55 2.84 -1.37 13.11
N ILE A 56 3.89 -2.03 12.65
CA ILE A 56 4.77 -2.84 13.47
C ILE A 56 6.20 -2.38 13.20
N GLU A 57 6.83 -1.82 14.21
CA GLU A 57 8.25 -1.47 14.16
C GLU A 57 9.06 -2.49 14.95
N SER A 58 9.96 -3.16 14.24
CA SER A 58 11.01 -4.00 14.81
C SER A 58 12.35 -3.33 14.61
N ARG A 59 13.40 -3.81 15.31
CA ARG A 59 14.74 -3.20 15.32
C ARG A 59 15.29 -2.84 13.93
N ASP A 60 14.99 -3.67 12.92
CA ASP A 60 15.56 -3.55 11.58
C ASP A 60 14.51 -3.35 10.48
N ARG A 61 13.21 -3.29 10.82
CA ARG A 61 12.13 -3.29 9.83
C ARG A 61 10.89 -2.57 10.33
N LYS A 62 10.31 -1.76 9.44
CA LYS A 62 8.99 -1.15 9.61
C LYS A 62 8.01 -1.86 8.69
N THR A 63 6.96 -2.42 9.27
CA THR A 63 5.94 -3.16 8.52
C THR A 63 4.58 -2.47 8.70
N ILE A 64 3.84 -2.33 7.61
CA ILE A 64 2.41 -2.08 7.66
C ILE A 64 1.69 -3.35 7.22
N ALA A 65 0.89 -3.91 8.14
CA ALA A 65 -0.02 -5.00 7.84
C ALA A 65 -1.40 -4.45 7.49
N VAL A 66 -2.01 -4.95 6.42
CA VAL A 66 -3.37 -4.59 5.95
C VAL A 66 -4.19 -5.85 5.68
N PRO A 67 -5.53 -5.82 5.76
CA PRO A 67 -6.35 -6.98 5.40
C PRO A 67 -6.10 -7.45 3.96
N LEU A 68 -6.02 -8.76 3.77
CA LEU A 68 -5.96 -9.39 2.46
C LEU A 68 -7.17 -8.98 1.61
N GLY A 69 -6.92 -8.51 0.39
CA GLY A 69 -7.99 -8.09 -0.52
C GLY A 69 -8.71 -6.80 -0.12
N GLN A 70 -8.18 -6.03 0.85
CA GLN A 70 -8.72 -4.72 1.18
C GLN A 70 -8.69 -3.79 -0.04
N ASP A 71 -9.79 -3.05 -0.23
CA ASP A 71 -9.92 -2.01 -1.26
C ASP A 71 -8.72 -1.02 -1.22
N PRO A 72 -8.11 -0.69 -2.39
CA PRO A 72 -6.95 0.18 -2.46
C PRO A 72 -7.15 1.57 -1.85
N ALA A 73 -8.34 2.18 -1.99
CA ALA A 73 -8.61 3.50 -1.43
C ALA A 73 -8.70 3.44 0.10
N HIS A 74 -9.38 2.42 0.65
CA HIS A 74 -9.40 2.17 2.09
C HIS A 74 -8.01 1.87 2.66
N ARG A 75 -7.21 1.08 1.94
CA ARG A 75 -5.83 0.76 2.29
C ARG A 75 -4.98 2.02 2.42
N LEU A 76 -5.01 2.87 1.38
CA LEU A 76 -4.28 4.13 1.37
C LEU A 76 -4.73 5.07 2.51
N ALA A 77 -6.03 5.19 2.74
CA ALA A 77 -6.58 6.02 3.80
C ALA A 77 -6.14 5.53 5.20
N ALA A 78 -6.18 4.22 5.43
CA ALA A 78 -5.78 3.62 6.71
C ALA A 78 -4.28 3.85 7.00
N VAL A 79 -3.42 3.65 6.00
CA VAL A 79 -1.97 3.83 6.16
C VAL A 79 -1.63 5.29 6.44
N ARG A 80 -2.26 6.23 5.74
CA ARG A 80 -2.09 7.67 6.02
C ARG A 80 -2.48 8.03 7.44
N ALA A 81 -3.60 7.48 7.94
CA ALA A 81 -4.05 7.72 9.30
C ALA A 81 -3.07 7.16 10.34
N VAL A 82 -2.52 5.97 10.10
CA VAL A 82 -1.52 5.35 10.97
C VAL A 82 -0.23 6.18 11.00
N LEU A 83 0.30 6.58 9.84
CA LEU A 83 1.51 7.40 9.77
C LEU A 83 1.32 8.76 10.45
N ALA A 84 0.19 9.43 10.21
CA ALA A 84 -0.13 10.70 10.87
C ALA A 84 -0.21 10.55 12.39
N HIS A 85 -0.73 9.42 12.90
CA HIS A 85 -0.72 9.14 14.33
C HIS A 85 0.69 9.00 14.89
N LEU A 86 1.59 8.30 14.18
CA LEU A 86 2.97 8.11 14.61
C LEU A 86 3.74 9.43 14.68
N GLU A 87 3.53 10.33 13.71
CA GLU A 87 4.15 11.66 13.69
C GLU A 87 3.73 12.55 14.87
N VAL A 88 2.52 12.37 15.40
CA VAL A 88 2.06 13.07 16.61
C VAL A 88 2.74 12.54 17.87
N THR A 89 3.14 11.27 17.87
CA THR A 89 3.69 10.58 19.04
C THR A 89 5.22 10.53 19.10
N ALA A 90 5.91 10.95 18.04
CA ALA A 90 7.37 11.01 17.94
C ALA A 90 7.95 12.29 18.59
#